data_AF-A0A9D9X4Q2-F1
#
_entry.id   AF-A0A9D9X4Q2-F1
#
_cell.length_a   1.000
_cell.length_b   1.000
_cell.length_c   1.000
_cell.angle_alpha   90.00
_cell.angle_beta   90.00
_cell.angle_gamma   90.00
#
_symmetry.space_group_name_H-M   'P 1'
#
loop_
_entity.id
_entity.type
_entity.pdbx_description
1 polymer ?
#
loop_
_entity_poly.entity_id
_entity_poly.type
_entity_poly.pdbx_seq_one_letter_code
_entity_poly.pdbx_strand_id
1 'polypeptide(L)'
;MVKKIPPRATSPLEAAAGLFDNPLAGTIKDSAQQIWLAGLGAFSKAQEEGGRVFDALVQEGVSMQRKTQSVAEEKLGAVSAQVSARMAEVGQKVGEASARASGQWDRLETIFEERVSKALASLGVPQADELRQLTARVEELAAQVAKLTAASNRP
;
A
#
# COMPACT_ATOMS: atom_id res chain seq x y z
N MET A 1 -42.28 -17.10 96.31
CA MET A 1 -41.24 -17.62 95.38
C MET A 1 -41.51 -17.06 93.99
N VAL A 2 -40.46 -16.52 93.37
CA VAL A 2 -40.43 -15.78 92.10
C VAL A 2 -40.59 -16.73 90.90
N LYS A 3 -41.32 -16.32 89.85
CA LYS A 3 -40.99 -16.58 88.42
C LYS A 3 -42.01 -15.85 87.53
N LYS A 4 -41.66 -14.68 86.97
CA LYS A 4 -40.94 -14.44 85.69
C LYS A 4 -41.89 -14.55 84.47
N ILE A 5 -42.32 -13.39 83.97
CA ILE A 5 -42.98 -13.20 82.65
C ILE A 5 -41.92 -12.54 81.74
N PRO A 6 -41.73 -12.99 80.48
CA PRO A 6 -40.68 -12.48 79.59
C PRO A 6 -40.99 -11.06 79.07
N PRO A 7 -39.98 -10.22 78.78
CA PRO A 7 -40.20 -8.94 78.13
C PRO A 7 -40.55 -9.12 76.65
N ARG A 8 -41.52 -8.32 76.23
CA ARG A 8 -42.11 -8.17 74.89
C ARG A 8 -41.02 -7.88 73.84
N ALA A 9 -41.05 -8.60 72.72
CA ALA A 9 -40.21 -8.32 71.56
C ALA A 9 -40.55 -6.93 71.00
N THR A 10 -39.56 -6.03 70.99
CA THR A 10 -39.60 -4.76 70.27
C THR A 10 -39.58 -5.02 68.78
N SER A 11 -40.55 -4.47 68.04
CA SER A 11 -40.66 -4.70 66.59
C SER A 11 -39.56 -3.91 65.86
N PRO A 12 -38.90 -4.46 64.82
CA PRO A 12 -37.82 -3.79 64.09
C PRO A 12 -38.19 -2.41 63.49
N LEU A 13 -39.48 -2.20 63.24
CA LEU A 13 -40.03 -0.94 62.73
C LEU A 13 -40.02 0.18 63.77
N GLU A 14 -40.14 -0.14 65.06
CA GLU A 14 -40.09 0.85 66.16
C GLU A 14 -38.66 1.30 66.47
N ALA A 15 -37.70 0.38 66.35
CA ALA A 15 -36.27 0.70 66.45
C ALA A 15 -35.77 1.57 65.29
N ALA A 16 -36.34 1.38 64.09
CA ALA A 16 -36.06 2.23 62.93
C ALA A 16 -36.70 3.63 63.05
N ALA A 17 -37.87 3.76 63.68
CA ALA A 17 -38.52 5.05 63.90
C ALA A 17 -37.76 5.94 64.89
N GLY A 18 -37.26 5.39 66.01
CA GLY A 18 -36.48 6.14 67.00
C GLY A 18 -35.08 6.59 66.54
N LEU A 19 -34.58 6.05 65.42
CA LEU A 19 -33.35 6.51 64.79
C LEU A 19 -33.51 7.89 64.14
N PHE A 20 -34.71 8.25 63.68
CA PHE A 20 -34.96 9.53 63.01
C PHE A 20 -35.28 10.69 63.95
N ASP A 21 -35.68 10.41 65.20
CA ASP A 21 -35.87 11.42 66.26
C ASP A 21 -34.55 11.77 66.98
N ASN A 22 -33.44 11.14 66.58
CA ASN A 22 -32.12 11.38 67.17
C ASN A 22 -31.45 12.60 66.49
N PRO A 23 -30.97 13.62 67.22
CA PRO A 23 -30.24 14.77 66.65
C PRO A 23 -29.06 14.37 65.75
N LEU A 24 -28.53 13.15 65.90
CA LEU A 24 -27.53 12.55 65.02
C LEU A 24 -28.04 12.26 63.59
N ALA A 25 -29.30 11.88 63.42
CA ALA A 25 -29.87 11.64 62.09
C ALA A 25 -30.05 12.94 61.29
N GLY A 26 -30.37 14.04 61.96
CA GLY A 26 -30.37 15.38 61.36
C GLY A 26 -28.99 15.79 60.87
N THR A 27 -27.96 15.62 61.70
CA THR A 27 -26.58 15.97 61.31
C THR A 27 -26.04 15.10 60.17
N ILE A 28 -26.40 13.82 60.13
CA ILE A 28 -26.03 12.92 59.02
C ILE A 28 -26.73 13.33 57.73
N LYS A 29 -28.01 13.70 57.79
CA LYS A 29 -28.77 14.20 56.63
C LYS A 29 -28.18 15.50 56.09
N ASP A 30 -27.87 16.45 56.97
CA ASP A 30 -27.27 17.73 56.58
C ASP A 30 -25.87 17.54 55.99
N SER A 31 -25.07 16.63 56.57
CA SER A 31 -23.74 16.29 56.05
C SER A 31 -23.83 15.60 54.69
N ALA A 32 -24.76 14.65 54.52
CA ALA A 32 -24.99 13.98 53.24
C ALA A 32 -25.45 14.97 52.16
N GLN A 33 -26.29 15.94 52.54
CA GLN A 33 -26.75 17.00 51.65
C GLN A 33 -25.62 17.95 51.26
N GLN A 34 -24.72 18.29 52.18
CA GLN A 34 -23.52 19.09 51.86
C GLN A 34 -22.54 18.33 50.96
N ILE A 35 -22.30 17.05 51.21
CA ILE A 35 -21.45 16.22 50.35
C ILE A 35 -22.05 16.13 48.94
N TRP A 36 -23.37 15.98 48.83
CA TRP A 36 -24.06 15.95 47.54
C TRP A 36 -23.95 17.28 46.79
N LEU A 37 -24.18 18.41 47.48
CA LEU A 37 -24.04 19.74 46.89
C LEU A 37 -22.60 20.05 46.48
N ALA A 38 -21.62 19.63 47.29
CA ALA A 38 -20.20 19.73 46.95
C ALA A 38 -19.86 18.86 45.74
N GLY A 39 -20.43 17.65 45.64
CA GLY A 39 -20.29 16.77 44.48
C GLY A 39 -20.85 17.39 43.20
N LEU A 40 -22.06 17.97 43.24
CA LEU A 40 -22.66 18.67 42.11
C LEU A 40 -21.89 19.95 41.72
N GLY A 41 -21.36 20.68 42.71
CA GLY A 41 -20.52 21.85 42.47
C GLY A 41 -19.19 21.50 41.81
N ALA A 42 -18.51 20.46 42.29
CA ALA A 42 -17.28 19.96 41.70
C ALA A 42 -17.48 19.40 40.28
N PHE A 43 -18.58 18.67 40.05
CA PHE A 43 -18.93 18.18 38.72
C PHE A 43 -19.23 19.32 37.74
N SER A 44 -19.99 20.34 38.17
CA SER A 44 -20.27 21.52 37.35
C SER A 44 -18.98 22.29 37.00
N LYS A 45 -18.06 22.42 37.96
CA LYS A 45 -16.75 23.05 37.73
C LYS A 45 -15.87 22.24 36.77
N ALA A 46 -15.87 20.91 36.89
CA ALA A 46 -15.19 20.03 35.94
C ALA A 46 -15.80 20.08 34.53
N GLN A 47 -17.12 20.30 34.42
CA GLN A 47 -17.79 20.46 33.13
C GLN A 47 -17.42 21.80 32.47
N GLU A 48 -17.36 22.89 33.24
CA GLU A 48 -16.95 24.22 32.78
C GLU A 48 -15.46 24.26 32.41
N GLU A 49 -14.59 23.71 33.25
CA GLU A 49 -13.15 23.63 32.99
C GLU A 49 -12.81 22.59 31.91
N GLY A 50 -13.59 21.51 31.81
CA GLY A 50 -13.44 20.47 30.80
C GLY A 50 -13.65 20.96 29.38
N GLY A 51 -14.63 21.84 29.15
CA GLY A 51 -14.84 22.49 27.85
C GLY A 51 -13.64 23.34 27.43
N ARG A 52 -13.06 24.11 28.35
CA ARG A 52 -11.88 24.94 28.07
C ARG A 52 -10.65 24.10 27.72
N VAL A 53 -10.42 23.00 28.45
CA VAL A 53 -9.29 22.09 28.17
C VAL A 53 -9.51 21.37 26.83
N PHE A 54 -10.74 20.97 26.52
CA PHE A 54 -11.09 20.39 25.23
C PHE A 54 -10.84 21.37 24.08
N ASP A 55 -11.32 22.61 24.18
CA ASP A 55 -11.11 23.63 23.15
C ASP A 55 -9.63 23.93 22.93
N ALA A 56 -8.84 23.97 24.00
CA ALA A 56 -7.38 24.12 23.93
C ALA A 56 -6.73 22.94 23.18
N LEU A 57 -7.11 21.70 23.49
CA LEU A 57 -6.62 20.50 22.81
C LEU A 57 -7.02 20.48 21.33
N VAL A 58 -8.24 20.92 21.00
CA VAL A 58 -8.70 21.02 19.61
C VAL A 58 -7.91 22.07 18.85
N GLN A 59 -7.70 23.25 19.42
CA GLN A 59 -6.86 24.30 18.81
C GLN A 59 -5.43 23.83 18.60
N GLU A 60 -4.84 23.15 19.59
CA GLU A 60 -3.51 22.58 19.48
C GLU A 60 -3.45 21.48 18.40
N GLY A 61 -4.45 20.60 18.34
CA GLY A 61 -4.60 19.59 17.29
C GLY A 61 -4.71 20.18 15.89
N VAL A 62 -5.53 21.22 15.71
CA VAL A 62 -5.66 21.94 14.43
C VAL A 62 -4.35 22.62 14.05
N SER A 63 -3.65 23.23 15.01
CA SER A 63 -2.35 23.86 14.78
C SER A 63 -1.27 22.83 14.39
N MET A 64 -1.28 21.66 15.02
CA MET A 64 -0.37 20.55 14.74
C MET A 64 -0.65 19.93 13.36
N GLN A 65 -1.92 19.76 13.00
CA GLN A 65 -2.31 19.28 11.68
C GLN A 65 -1.83 20.25 10.58
N ARG A 66 -2.05 21.57 10.76
CA ARG A 66 -1.59 22.58 9.79
C ARG A 66 -0.08 22.59 9.63
N LYS A 67 0.67 22.55 10.74
CA LYS A 67 2.15 22.46 10.69
C LYS A 67 2.61 21.18 9.99
N THR A 68 2.01 20.03 10.31
CA THR A 68 2.34 18.75 9.67
C THR A 68 2.03 18.76 8.19
N GLN A 69 0.88 19.32 7.79
CA GLN A 69 0.50 19.44 6.38
C GLN A 69 1.47 20.31 5.61
N SER A 70 1.84 21.49 6.13
CA SER A 70 2.80 22.39 5.49
C SER A 70 4.17 21.73 5.30
N VAL A 71 4.67 21.01 6.31
CA VAL A 71 5.96 20.30 6.23
C VAL A 71 5.87 19.12 5.25
N ALA A 72 4.75 18.42 5.20
CA ALA A 72 4.52 17.35 4.24
C ALA A 72 4.47 17.89 2.81
N GLU A 73 3.75 18.99 2.56
CA GLU A 73 3.65 19.63 1.25
C GLU A 73 5.03 20.12 0.75
N GLU A 74 5.81 20.78 1.61
CA GLU A 74 7.17 21.24 1.28
C GLU A 74 8.11 20.07 0.96
N LYS A 75 8.07 19.01 1.79
CA LYS A 75 8.90 17.81 1.59
C LYS A 75 8.48 17.02 0.36
N LEU A 76 7.19 16.91 0.08
CA LEU A 76 6.68 16.23 -1.11
C LEU A 76 7.10 16.97 -2.38
N GLY A 77 7.05 18.30 -2.40
CA GLY A 77 7.54 19.10 -3.53
C GLY A 77 9.04 18.90 -3.79
N ALA A 78 9.87 18.98 -2.74
CA ALA A 78 11.31 18.79 -2.85
C ALA A 78 11.68 17.35 -3.27
N VAL A 79 11.03 16.35 -2.68
CA VAL A 79 11.24 14.93 -3.02
C VAL A 79 10.76 14.65 -4.44
N SER A 80 9.61 15.17 -4.84
CA SER A 80 9.09 15.01 -6.20
C SER A 80 10.06 15.59 -7.23
N ALA A 81 10.55 16.82 -7.02
CA ALA A 81 11.54 17.44 -7.91
C ALA A 81 12.84 16.62 -7.98
N GLN A 82 13.34 16.13 -6.84
CA GLN A 82 14.55 15.31 -6.78
C GLN A 82 14.36 13.94 -7.47
N VAL A 83 13.20 13.31 -7.30
CA VAL A 83 12.86 12.04 -7.95
C VAL A 83 12.74 12.23 -9.46
N SER A 84 12.06 13.29 -9.91
CA SER A 84 11.97 13.62 -11.33
C SER A 84 13.34 13.87 -11.96
N ALA A 85 14.23 14.62 -11.27
CA ALA A 85 15.59 14.84 -11.75
C ALA A 85 16.40 13.54 -11.86
N ARG A 86 16.31 12.66 -10.84
CA ARG A 86 16.96 11.34 -10.90
C ARG A 86 16.39 10.45 -11.98
N MET A 87 15.07 10.44 -12.18
CA MET A 87 14.44 9.67 -13.25
C MET A 87 14.88 10.15 -14.63
N ALA A 88 15.02 11.46 -14.83
CA ALA A 88 15.55 12.01 -16.08
C ALA A 88 17.01 11.58 -16.33
N GLU A 89 17.86 11.64 -15.30
CA GLU A 89 19.26 11.20 -15.40
C GLU A 89 19.39 9.70 -15.68
N VAL A 90 18.57 8.88 -15.01
CA VAL A 90 18.51 7.43 -15.25
C VAL A 90 18.02 7.14 -16.66
N GLY A 91 16.95 7.81 -17.11
CA GLY A 91 16.43 7.67 -18.46
C GLY A 91 17.48 7.99 -19.52
N GLN A 92 18.27 9.05 -19.31
CA GLN A 92 19.34 9.44 -20.23
C GLN A 92 20.47 8.39 -20.24
N LYS A 93 20.93 7.92 -19.07
CA LYS A 93 21.96 6.88 -18.98
C LYS A 93 21.51 5.55 -19.59
N VAL A 94 20.25 5.17 -19.37
CA VAL A 94 19.66 3.95 -19.98
C VAL A 94 19.56 4.11 -21.49
N GLY A 95 19.11 5.26 -21.99
CA GLY A 95 19.07 5.56 -23.42
C GLY A 95 20.44 5.46 -24.08
N GLU A 96 21.47 6.04 -23.47
CA GLU A 96 22.84 5.95 -23.98
C GLU A 96 23.43 4.53 -23.89
N ALA A 97 23.19 3.82 -22.79
CA ALA A 97 23.64 2.43 -22.63
C ALA A 97 22.97 1.51 -23.65
N SER A 98 21.67 1.70 -23.87
CA SER A 98 20.90 0.97 -24.88
C SER A 98 21.43 1.25 -26.29
N ALA A 99 21.68 2.52 -26.63
CA ALA A 99 22.23 2.87 -27.95
C ALA A 99 23.62 2.26 -28.19
N ARG A 100 24.50 2.26 -27.17
CA ARG A 100 25.81 1.60 -27.24
C ARG A 100 25.68 0.07 -27.34
N ALA A 101 24.70 -0.50 -26.66
CA ALA A 101 24.43 -1.93 -26.72
C ALA A 101 23.84 -2.36 -28.07
N SER A 102 22.97 -1.58 -28.71
CA SER A 102 22.39 -1.89 -30.02
C SER A 102 23.46 -2.23 -31.06
N GLY A 103 24.52 -1.43 -31.16
CA GLY A 103 25.62 -1.73 -32.08
C GLY A 103 26.46 -2.98 -31.71
N GLN A 104 26.39 -3.45 -30.46
CA GLN A 104 26.96 -4.75 -30.07
C GLN A 104 25.99 -5.90 -30.36
N TRP A 105 24.67 -5.66 -30.23
CA TRP A 105 23.62 -6.61 -30.61
C TRP A 105 23.66 -6.93 -32.09
N ASP A 106 23.85 -5.94 -32.97
CA ASP A 106 23.96 -6.17 -34.42
C ASP A 106 25.14 -7.11 -34.76
N ARG A 107 26.27 -7.00 -34.04
CA ARG A 107 27.41 -7.92 -34.20
C ARG A 107 27.08 -9.32 -33.70
N LEU A 108 26.37 -9.43 -32.58
CA LEU A 108 25.92 -10.71 -32.05
C LEU A 108 24.89 -11.37 -32.97
N GLU A 109 24.01 -10.60 -33.60
CA GLU A 109 23.08 -11.08 -34.62
C GLU A 109 23.85 -11.67 -35.80
N THR A 110 24.86 -10.96 -36.31
CA THR A 110 25.72 -11.47 -37.39
C THR A 110 26.40 -12.79 -37.00
N ILE A 111 27.02 -12.85 -35.80
CA ILE A 111 27.69 -14.06 -35.31
C ILE A 111 26.69 -15.20 -35.08
N PHE A 112 25.51 -14.89 -34.57
CA PHE A 112 24.45 -15.86 -34.35
C PHE A 112 23.96 -16.43 -35.69
N GLU A 113 23.73 -15.59 -36.68
CA GLU A 113 23.33 -16.01 -38.02
C GLU A 113 24.39 -16.89 -38.67
N GLU A 114 25.68 -16.53 -38.57
CA GLU A 114 26.77 -17.40 -39.01
C GLU A 114 26.77 -18.75 -38.29
N ARG A 115 26.56 -18.77 -36.97
CA ARG A 115 26.54 -20.01 -36.18
C ARG A 115 25.33 -20.87 -36.51
N VAL A 116 24.15 -20.28 -36.67
CA VAL A 116 22.91 -20.97 -37.06
C VAL A 116 23.07 -21.52 -38.48
N SER A 117 23.54 -20.70 -39.43
CA SER A 117 23.80 -21.11 -40.80
C SER A 117 24.78 -22.29 -40.86
N LYS A 118 25.86 -22.25 -40.07
CA LYS A 118 26.84 -23.33 -39.99
C LYS A 118 26.28 -24.60 -39.36
N ALA A 119 25.44 -24.47 -38.32
CA ALA A 119 24.79 -25.61 -37.69
C ALA A 119 23.78 -26.28 -38.66
N LEU A 120 22.98 -25.49 -39.37
CA LEU A 120 22.04 -25.97 -40.38
C LEU A 120 22.77 -26.67 -41.53
N ALA A 121 23.87 -26.09 -42.02
CA ALA A 121 24.72 -26.72 -43.04
C ALA A 121 25.30 -28.05 -42.55
N SER A 122 25.75 -28.13 -41.29
CA SER A 122 26.23 -29.39 -40.70
C SER A 122 25.15 -30.46 -40.55
N LEU A 123 23.88 -30.06 -40.48
CA LEU A 123 22.71 -30.96 -40.47
C LEU A 123 22.22 -31.31 -41.87
N GLY A 124 22.89 -30.83 -42.92
CA GLY A 124 22.55 -31.12 -44.32
C GLY A 124 21.42 -30.25 -44.88
N VAL A 125 21.08 -29.14 -44.22
CA VAL A 125 20.11 -28.18 -44.75
C VAL A 125 20.81 -27.31 -45.80
N PRO A 126 20.36 -27.35 -47.08
CA PRO A 126 20.98 -26.57 -48.16
C PRO A 126 20.75 -25.07 -47.96
N GLN A 127 21.76 -24.26 -48.31
CA GLN A 127 21.70 -22.80 -48.17
C GLN A 127 20.93 -22.13 -49.32
N ALA A 128 20.45 -20.91 -49.09
CA ALA A 128 19.66 -20.17 -50.07
C ALA A 128 20.42 -19.88 -51.38
N ASP A 129 21.74 -19.63 -51.32
CA ASP A 129 22.56 -19.43 -52.51
C ASP A 129 22.79 -20.73 -53.28
N GLU A 130 22.98 -21.85 -52.59
CA GLU A 130 23.11 -23.18 -53.21
C GLU A 130 21.83 -23.56 -53.94
N LEU A 131 20.66 -23.28 -53.33
CA LEU A 131 19.36 -23.52 -53.93
C LEU A 131 19.18 -22.67 -55.19
N ARG A 132 19.55 -21.38 -55.14
CA ARG A 132 19.49 -20.48 -56.31
C ARG A 132 20.39 -20.95 -57.45
N GLN A 133 21.63 -21.36 -57.16
CA GLN A 133 22.54 -21.90 -58.17
C GLN A 133 22.01 -23.20 -58.79
N LEU A 134 21.43 -24.07 -57.98
CA LEU A 134 20.82 -25.31 -58.47
C LEU A 134 19.61 -25.01 -59.37
N THR A 135 18.73 -24.09 -58.98
CA THR A 135 17.59 -23.65 -59.80
C THR A 135 18.06 -23.11 -61.15
N ALA A 136 19.07 -22.25 -61.18
CA ALA A 136 19.62 -21.70 -62.42
C ALA A 136 20.17 -22.81 -63.35
N ARG A 137 20.88 -23.79 -62.79
CA ARG A 137 21.37 -24.95 -63.55
C ARG A 137 20.23 -25.81 -64.10
N VAL A 138 19.15 -25.99 -63.33
CA VAL A 138 17.97 -26.74 -63.78
C VAL A 138 17.26 -26.03 -64.93
N GLU A 139 17.13 -24.70 -64.87
CA GLU A 139 16.55 -23.90 -65.96
C GLU A 139 17.39 -24.00 -67.24
N GLU A 140 18.71 -23.89 -67.12
CA GLU A 140 19.62 -24.05 -68.24
C GLU A 140 19.54 -25.45 -68.86
N LEU A 141 19.51 -26.49 -68.03
CA LEU A 141 19.39 -27.87 -68.50
C LEU A 141 18.03 -28.12 -69.16
N ALA A 142 16.96 -27.57 -68.59
CA ALA A 142 15.61 -27.65 -69.17
C ALA A 142 15.56 -26.99 -70.56
N ALA A 143 16.22 -25.83 -70.72
CA ALA A 143 16.34 -25.17 -72.02
C ALA A 143 17.12 -26.01 -73.05
N GLN A 144 18.22 -26.64 -72.62
CA GLN A 144 19.00 -27.53 -73.50
C GLN A 144 18.21 -28.77 -73.92
N VAL A 145 17.49 -29.41 -72.99
CA VAL A 145 16.63 -30.57 -73.28
C VAL A 145 15.52 -30.16 -74.25
N ALA A 146 14.82 -29.06 -74.01
CA ALA A 146 13.77 -28.57 -74.91
C ALA A 146 14.31 -28.35 -76.34
N LYS A 147 15.52 -27.81 -76.48
CA LYS A 147 16.18 -27.61 -77.77
C LYS A 147 16.51 -28.94 -78.46
N LEU A 148 17.02 -29.93 -77.74
CA LEU A 148 17.34 -31.26 -78.28
C LEU A 148 16.07 -32.03 -78.68
N THR A 149 15.02 -31.99 -77.86
CA THR A 149 13.73 -32.61 -78.19
C THR A 149 13.11 -31.96 -79.42
N ALA A 150 13.15 -30.63 -79.54
CA ALA A 150 12.68 -29.92 -80.74
C ALA A 150 13.48 -30.27 -82.01
N ALA A 151 14.80 -30.53 -81.87
CA ALA A 151 15.63 -30.97 -82.98
C ALA A 151 15.35 -32.42 -83.40
N SER A 152 15.07 -33.30 -82.44
CA SER A 152 14.75 -34.72 -82.66
C SER A 152 13.35 -34.95 -83.27
N ASN A 153 12.39 -34.08 -82.94
CA ASN A 153 10.99 -34.21 -83.38
C ASN A 153 10.69 -33.50 -84.72
N ARG A 154 11.73 -33.17 -85.50
CA ARG A 154 11.62 -32.57 -86.83
C ARG A 154 11.56 -33.71 -87.86
N PRO A 155 10.47 -33.86 -88.65
CA PRO A 155 10.26 -34.99 -89.56
C PRO A 155 11.24 -35.01 -90.74
#